data_AF-A0A969B127-F1
#
_entry.id   AF-A0A969B127-F1
#
_cell.length_a   1.000
_cell.length_b   1.000
_cell.length_c   1.000
_cell.angle_alpha   90.00
_cell.angle_beta   90.00
_cell.angle_gamma   90.00
#
_symmetry.space_group_name_H-M   'P 1'
#
loop_
_entity.id
_entity.type
_entity.pdbx_description
1 polymer ?
#
loop_
_entity_poly.entity_id
_entity_poly.type
_entity_poly.pdbx_seq_one_letter_code
_entity_poly.pdbx_strand_id
1 'polypeptide(L)'
;MSYMVMKNKLLAVSLKYGIIGGMVSVLFFLILYALDQNPLVSVKVLDIFLLAIFIFFSIKEFRDGYNTRGLHYWQGMSVGVLTYLGIAMVSAFFILLMTTLVDPELTANYITTRIDLLDTNKQSLIETIDSNTYQEAVAGVKGTSGLDLALDDYLKKSIIGLFLTIIIAVVLRK
;
A
#
# COMPACT_ATOMS: atom_id res chain seq x y z
N MET A 1 -25.77 -13.51 18.53
CA MET A 1 -24.37 -13.24 18.92
C MET A 1 -24.30 -11.84 19.51
N SER A 2 -23.73 -11.64 20.70
CA SER A 2 -23.67 -10.32 21.34
C SER A 2 -22.82 -9.34 20.51
N TYR A 3 -23.22 -8.07 20.45
CA TYR A 3 -22.57 -7.00 19.67
C TYR A 3 -21.05 -6.90 19.93
N MET A 4 -20.63 -7.07 21.19
CA MET A 4 -19.21 -7.09 21.57
C MET A 4 -18.42 -8.24 20.92
N VAL A 5 -19.02 -9.41 20.78
CA VAL A 5 -18.34 -10.59 20.19
C VAL A 5 -18.13 -10.37 18.69
N MET A 6 -19.09 -9.77 18.01
CA MET A 6 -18.99 -9.45 16.58
C MET A 6 -17.89 -8.40 16.30
N LYS A 7 -17.80 -7.35 17.11
CA LYS A 7 -16.75 -6.34 17.01
C LYS A 7 -15.35 -6.94 17.19
N ASN A 8 -15.19 -7.83 18.17
CA ASN A 8 -13.91 -8.52 18.41
C ASN A 8 -13.50 -9.40 17.22
N LYS A 9 -14.45 -10.09 16.58
CA LYS A 9 -14.16 -10.90 15.40
C LYS A 9 -13.83 -10.06 14.16
N LEU A 10 -14.50 -8.93 13.98
CA LEU A 10 -14.21 -7.97 12.91
C LEU A 10 -12.75 -7.49 12.99
N LEU A 11 -12.34 -7.02 14.18
CA LEU A 11 -10.97 -6.57 14.43
C LEU A 11 -9.96 -7.72 14.27
N ALA A 12 -10.26 -8.90 14.83
CA ALA A 12 -9.34 -10.04 14.78
C ALA A 12 -9.08 -10.51 13.34
N VAL A 13 -10.12 -10.64 12.51
CA VAL A 13 -9.98 -11.05 11.09
C VAL A 13 -9.20 -9.99 10.31
N SER A 14 -9.57 -8.72 10.48
CA SER A 14 -8.92 -7.61 9.77
C SER A 14 -7.44 -7.50 10.11
N LEU A 15 -7.08 -7.61 11.40
CA LEU A 15 -5.69 -7.59 11.85
C LEU A 15 -4.92 -8.82 11.40
N LYS A 16 -5.52 -10.01 11.42
CA LYS A 16 -4.90 -11.24 10.92
C LYS A 16 -4.48 -11.06 9.46
N TYR A 17 -5.41 -10.67 8.59
CA TYR A 17 -5.11 -10.49 7.17
C TYR A 17 -4.26 -9.24 6.89
N GLY A 18 -4.41 -8.20 7.71
CA GLY A 18 -3.59 -6.98 7.63
C GLY A 18 -2.11 -7.26 7.89
N ILE A 19 -1.80 -7.99 8.96
CA ILE A 19 -0.43 -8.36 9.32
C ILE A 19 0.14 -9.35 8.31
N ILE A 20 -0.60 -10.41 7.95
CA ILE A 20 -0.12 -11.39 6.97
C ILE A 20 0.15 -10.72 5.62
N GLY A 21 -0.79 -9.90 5.12
CA GLY A 21 -0.61 -9.17 3.87
C GLY A 21 0.57 -8.20 3.93
N GLY A 22 0.74 -7.49 5.05
CA GLY A 22 1.90 -6.63 5.30
C GLY A 22 3.22 -7.39 5.27
N MET A 23 3.29 -8.54 5.94
CA MET A 23 4.50 -9.39 5.94
C MET A 23 4.82 -9.95 4.55
N VAL A 24 3.80 -10.31 3.76
CA VAL A 24 3.99 -10.73 2.36
C VAL A 24 4.51 -9.56 1.52
N SER A 25 3.98 -8.33 1.72
CA SER A 25 4.49 -7.12 1.07
C SER A 25 5.97 -6.87 1.40
N VAL A 26 6.35 -7.05 2.67
CA VAL A 26 7.75 -6.93 3.14
C VAL A 26 8.63 -8.00 2.50
N LEU A 27 8.15 -9.25 2.43
CA LEU A 27 8.89 -10.33 1.79
C LEU A 27 9.15 -10.04 0.30
N PHE A 28 8.16 -9.52 -0.42
CA PHE A 28 8.33 -9.09 -1.81
C PHE A 28 9.35 -7.97 -1.94
N PHE A 29 9.31 -6.98 -1.05
CA PHE A 29 10.31 -5.91 -1.02
C PHE A 29 11.72 -6.49 -0.85
N LEU A 30 11.91 -7.40 0.10
CA LEU A 30 13.20 -8.05 0.38
C LEU A 30 13.70 -8.89 -0.81
N ILE A 31 12.81 -9.59 -1.50
CA ILE A 31 13.17 -10.36 -2.70
C ILE A 31 13.69 -9.43 -3.80
N LEU A 32 13.00 -8.31 -4.05
CA LEU A 32 13.43 -7.33 -5.06
C LEU A 32 14.76 -6.67 -4.67
N TYR A 33 14.90 -6.33 -3.39
CA TYR A 33 16.15 -5.81 -2.83
C TYR A 33 17.32 -6.79 -3.04
N ALA A 34 17.11 -8.08 -2.79
CA ALA A 34 18.12 -9.12 -3.01
C ALA A 34 18.45 -9.40 -4.49
N LEU A 35 17.62 -8.92 -5.42
CA LEU A 35 17.83 -9.02 -6.87
C LEU A 35 18.45 -7.73 -7.45
N ASP A 36 18.95 -6.82 -6.61
CA ASP A 36 19.46 -5.49 -6.98
C ASP A 36 18.44 -4.64 -7.76
N GLN A 37 17.14 -4.95 -7.65
CA GLN A 37 16.08 -4.14 -8.21
C GLN A 37 15.59 -3.15 -7.17
N ASN A 38 15.42 -1.88 -7.54
CA ASN A 38 14.91 -0.88 -6.61
C ASN A 38 13.42 -1.16 -6.27
N PRO A 39 13.11 -1.66 -5.06
CA PRO A 39 11.74 -2.06 -4.73
C PRO A 39 10.82 -0.84 -4.68
N LEU A 40 11.31 0.33 -4.28
CA LEU A 40 10.52 1.56 -4.17
C LEU A 40 9.92 2.03 -5.50
N VAL A 41 10.48 1.58 -6.63
CA VAL A 41 9.98 1.90 -7.97
C VAL A 41 9.13 0.77 -8.55
N SER A 42 9.49 -0.49 -8.31
CA SER A 42 8.97 -1.65 -9.05
C SER A 42 7.73 -2.33 -8.45
N VAL A 43 7.41 -2.17 -7.16
CA VAL A 43 6.40 -3.03 -6.50
C VAL A 43 4.93 -2.63 -6.81
N LYS A 44 4.67 -1.50 -7.48
CA LYS A 44 3.34 -0.88 -7.54
C LYS A 44 2.22 -1.77 -8.07
N VAL A 45 2.49 -2.57 -9.11
CA VAL A 45 1.45 -3.45 -9.71
C VAL A 45 1.15 -4.63 -8.78
N LEU A 46 2.19 -5.21 -8.19
CA LEU A 46 2.06 -6.33 -7.24
C LEU A 46 1.28 -5.93 -5.98
N ASP A 47 1.48 -4.70 -5.49
CA ASP A 47 0.75 -4.17 -4.34
C ASP A 47 -0.76 -4.13 -4.57
N ILE A 48 -1.22 -3.77 -5.78
CA ILE A 48 -2.65 -3.77 -6.11
C ILE A 48 -3.23 -5.19 -6.01
N PHE A 49 -2.54 -6.17 -6.60
CA PHE A 49 -2.98 -7.58 -6.55
C PHE A 49 -2.98 -8.11 -5.13
N LEU A 50 -1.93 -7.82 -4.36
CA LEU A 50 -1.82 -8.21 -2.95
C LEU A 50 -2.99 -7.63 -2.14
N LEU A 51 -3.21 -6.32 -2.23
CA LEU A 51 -4.32 -5.66 -1.54
C LEU A 51 -5.67 -6.30 -1.91
N ALA A 52 -5.94 -6.52 -3.20
CA ALA A 52 -7.19 -7.11 -3.65
C ALA A 52 -7.43 -8.51 -3.05
N ILE A 53 -6.40 -9.37 -3.07
CA ILE A 53 -6.45 -10.73 -2.52
C ILE A 53 -6.72 -10.71 -1.01
N PHE A 54 -5.94 -9.94 -0.26
CA PHE A 54 -6.05 -9.92 1.20
C PHE A 54 -7.34 -9.26 1.68
N ILE A 55 -7.80 -8.19 1.03
CA ILE A 55 -9.11 -7.58 1.31
C ILE A 55 -10.24 -8.56 1.01
N PHE A 56 -10.19 -9.25 -0.13
CA PHE A 56 -11.19 -10.25 -0.51
C PHE A 56 -11.29 -11.39 0.51
N PHE A 57 -10.16 -12.00 0.87
CA PHE A 57 -10.15 -13.09 1.85
C PHE A 57 -10.57 -12.64 3.24
N SER A 58 -10.17 -11.43 3.66
CA SER A 58 -10.58 -10.87 4.95
C SER A 58 -12.09 -10.68 5.05
N ILE A 59 -12.71 -10.05 4.04
CA ILE A 59 -14.16 -9.83 3.99
C ILE A 59 -14.90 -11.17 3.86
N LYS A 60 -14.39 -12.09 3.03
CA LYS A 60 -14.98 -13.42 2.84
C LYS A 60 -14.96 -14.25 4.12
N GLU A 61 -13.83 -14.31 4.82
CA GLU A 61 -13.73 -15.04 6.10
C GLU A 61 -14.68 -14.44 7.14
N PHE A 62 -14.77 -13.12 7.22
CA PHE A 62 -15.71 -12.47 8.13
C PHE A 62 -17.17 -12.84 7.82
N ARG A 63 -17.57 -12.78 6.53
CA ARG A 63 -18.92 -13.14 6.08
C ARG A 63 -19.26 -14.60 6.37
N ASP A 64 -18.41 -15.52 5.90
CA ASP A 64 -18.69 -16.95 5.88
C ASP A 64 -18.53 -17.57 7.28
N GLY A 65 -17.55 -17.11 8.06
CA GLY A 65 -17.21 -17.68 9.36
C GLY A 65 -17.99 -17.10 10.54
N TYR A 66 -18.41 -15.83 10.45
CA TYR A 66 -18.89 -15.10 11.64
C TYR A 66 -20.22 -14.37 11.47
N ASN A 67 -20.74 -14.21 10.25
CA ASN A 67 -21.97 -13.46 9.99
C ASN A 67 -23.05 -14.26 9.25
N THR A 68 -23.09 -15.58 9.44
CA THR A 68 -24.15 -16.46 8.91
C THR A 68 -24.41 -16.28 7.40
N ARG A 69 -23.36 -15.97 6.62
CA ARG A 69 -23.39 -15.65 5.18
C ARG A 69 -24.11 -14.35 4.78
N GLY A 70 -24.71 -13.61 5.71
CA GLY A 70 -25.11 -12.23 5.47
C GLY A 70 -23.90 -11.30 5.61
N LEU A 71 -23.86 -10.18 4.89
CA LEU A 71 -22.86 -9.13 5.12
C LEU A 71 -23.50 -7.77 4.91
N HIS A 72 -23.56 -6.95 5.96
CA HIS A 72 -23.93 -5.55 5.78
C HIS A 72 -22.77 -4.82 5.10
N TYR A 73 -23.11 -3.89 4.20
CA TYR A 73 -22.10 -3.12 3.46
C TYR A 73 -21.08 -2.44 4.39
N TRP A 74 -21.53 -1.85 5.50
CA TRP A 74 -20.65 -1.20 6.47
C TRP A 74 -19.69 -2.19 7.15
N GLN A 75 -20.09 -3.45 7.35
CA GLN A 75 -19.21 -4.49 7.93
C GLN A 75 -18.10 -4.84 6.94
N GLY A 76 -18.45 -5.07 5.67
CA GLY A 76 -17.47 -5.31 4.61
C GLY A 76 -16.49 -4.14 4.44
N MET A 77 -17.02 -2.91 4.46
CA MET A 77 -16.19 -1.70 4.45
C MET A 77 -15.24 -1.63 5.64
N SER A 78 -15.73 -1.82 6.87
CA SER A 78 -14.87 -1.77 8.06
C SER A 78 -13.78 -2.85 8.05
N VAL A 79 -14.12 -4.08 7.66
CA VAL A 79 -13.14 -5.17 7.54
C VAL A 79 -12.08 -4.85 6.50
N GLY A 80 -12.49 -4.44 5.30
CA GLY A 80 -11.56 -4.11 4.22
C GLY A 80 -10.66 -2.93 4.57
N VAL A 81 -11.24 -1.86 5.16
CA VAL A 81 -10.49 -0.67 5.59
C VAL A 81 -9.40 -1.02 6.60
N LEU A 82 -9.76 -1.75 7.66
CA LEU A 82 -8.78 -2.14 8.67
C LEU A 82 -7.73 -3.10 8.12
N THR A 83 -8.10 -3.95 7.16
CA THR A 83 -7.17 -4.87 6.51
C THR A 83 -6.13 -4.11 5.70
N TYR A 84 -6.53 -3.24 4.76
CA TYR A 84 -5.55 -2.54 3.93
C TYR A 84 -4.73 -1.53 4.73
N LEU A 85 -5.31 -0.89 5.75
CA LEU A 85 -4.56 0.00 6.64
C LEU A 85 -3.51 -0.77 7.43
N GLY A 86 -3.82 -2.00 7.87
CA GLY A 86 -2.83 -2.88 8.49
C GLY A 86 -1.68 -3.23 7.53
N ILE A 87 -1.99 -3.58 6.28
CA ILE A 87 -0.97 -3.87 5.25
C ILE A 87 -0.09 -2.63 5.00
N ALA A 88 -0.73 -1.47 4.78
CA ALA A 88 -0.05 -0.21 4.50
C ALA A 88 0.84 0.21 5.68
N MET A 89 0.38 0.04 6.92
CA MET A 89 1.15 0.40 8.11
C MET A 89 2.40 -0.48 8.28
N VAL A 90 2.27 -1.80 8.11
CA VAL A 90 3.40 -2.72 8.19
C VAL A 90 4.42 -2.44 7.08
N SER A 91 3.94 -2.22 5.84
CA SER A 91 4.78 -1.86 4.69
C SER A 91 5.53 -0.55 4.92
N ALA A 92 4.83 0.51 5.32
CA ALA A 92 5.41 1.82 5.55
C ALA A 92 6.43 1.81 6.70
N PHE A 93 6.13 1.11 7.80
CA PHE A 93 7.07 0.94 8.90
C PHE A 93 8.36 0.23 8.43
N PHE A 94 8.22 -0.82 7.61
CA PHE A 94 9.36 -1.53 7.07
C PHE A 94 10.18 -0.68 6.09
N ILE A 95 9.55 0.10 5.21
CA ILE A 95 10.23 1.04 4.31
C ILE A 95 11.00 2.09 5.12
N LEU A 96 10.39 2.65 6.17
CA LEU A 96 11.06 3.60 7.05
C LEU A 96 12.29 2.95 7.72
N LEU A 97 12.15 1.73 8.24
CA LEU A 97 13.26 0.99 8.84
C LEU A 97 14.39 0.76 7.83
N MET A 98 14.06 0.31 6.61
CA MET A 98 15.04 0.06 5.57
C MET A 98 15.80 1.33 5.18
N THR A 99 15.07 2.42 4.94
CA THR A 99 15.64 3.69 4.46
C THR A 99 16.35 4.52 5.52
N THR A 100 16.18 4.20 6.81
CA THR A 100 16.80 4.97 7.91
C THR A 100 17.87 4.18 8.66
N LEU A 101 17.70 2.87 8.85
CA LEU A 101 18.58 2.06 9.70
C LEU A 101 19.40 1.01 8.94
N VAL A 102 18.83 0.41 7.88
CA VAL A 102 19.50 -0.71 7.19
C VAL A 102 20.34 -0.23 6.02
N ASP A 103 19.74 0.56 5.13
CA ASP A 103 20.38 1.04 3.91
C ASP A 103 19.86 2.44 3.56
N PRO A 104 20.48 3.49 4.11
CA PRO A 104 20.15 4.87 3.77
C PRO A 104 20.41 5.22 2.29
N GLU A 105 21.27 4.47 1.61
CA GLU A 105 21.60 4.68 0.20
C GLU A 105 20.42 4.32 -0.72
N LEU A 106 19.49 3.47 -0.28
CA LEU A 106 18.22 3.20 -0.97
C LEU A 106 17.46 4.49 -1.34
N THR A 107 17.47 5.48 -0.44
CA THR A 107 16.80 6.77 -0.70
C THR A 107 17.54 7.53 -1.80
N ALA A 108 18.87 7.58 -1.76
CA ALA A 108 19.69 8.24 -2.78
C ALA A 108 19.53 7.55 -4.15
N ASN A 109 19.50 6.22 -4.18
CA ASN A 109 19.27 5.44 -5.38
C ASN A 109 17.87 5.70 -5.96
N TYR A 110 16.84 5.74 -5.11
CA TYR A 110 15.49 6.13 -5.54
C TYR A 110 15.46 7.53 -6.14
N ILE A 111 16.08 8.52 -5.50
CA ILE A 111 16.17 9.90 -6.01
C ILE A 111 16.82 9.90 -7.39
N THR A 112 17.99 9.25 -7.52
CA THR A 112 18.74 9.16 -8.78
C THR A 112 17.89 8.54 -9.89
N THR A 113 17.27 7.38 -9.66
CA THR A 113 16.39 6.74 -10.64
C THR A 113 15.21 7.65 -11.03
N ARG A 114 14.65 8.39 -10.08
CA ARG A 114 13.50 9.27 -10.36
C ARG A 114 13.89 10.54 -11.11
N ILE A 115 15.07 11.10 -10.85
CA ILE A 115 15.63 12.20 -11.64
C ILE A 115 15.93 11.72 -13.06
N ASP A 116 16.55 10.56 -13.23
CA ASP A 116 16.85 10.00 -14.55
C ASP A 116 15.58 9.78 -15.39
N LEU A 117 14.50 9.31 -14.77
CA LEU A 117 13.19 9.20 -15.42
C LEU A 117 12.60 10.56 -15.82
N LEU A 118 12.78 11.61 -15.00
CA LEU A 118 12.34 12.97 -15.34
C LEU A 118 13.17 13.55 -16.48
N ASP A 119 14.49 13.37 -16.45
CA ASP A 119 15.40 13.86 -17.49
C ASP A 119 15.18 13.15 -18.82
N THR A 120 14.92 11.84 -18.80
CA THR A 120 14.55 11.05 -19.99
C THR A 120 13.28 11.58 -20.65
N ASN A 121 12.32 12.08 -19.87
CA ASN A 121 11.04 12.59 -20.37
C ASN A 121 10.98 14.13 -20.43
N LYS A 122 12.11 14.81 -20.20
CA LYS A 122 12.17 16.26 -19.97
C LYS A 122 11.53 17.08 -21.08
N GLN A 123 11.82 16.74 -22.33
CA GLN A 123 11.30 17.50 -23.48
C GLN A 123 9.76 17.43 -23.55
N SER A 124 9.20 16.22 -23.42
CA SER A 124 7.74 16.02 -23.38
C SER A 124 7.09 16.68 -22.15
N LEU A 125 7.77 16.64 -21.00
CA LEU A 125 7.29 17.27 -19.77
C LEU A 125 7.25 18.79 -19.89
N ILE A 126 8.32 19.43 -20.37
CA ILE A 126 8.37 20.90 -20.52
C ILE A 126 7.30 21.39 -21.50
N GLU A 127 7.01 20.65 -22.56
CA GLU A 127 5.94 20.97 -23.50
C GLU A 127 4.54 20.89 -22.86
N THR A 128 4.36 20.06 -21.83
CA THR A 128 3.06 19.81 -21.18
C THR A 128 2.82 20.67 -19.94
N ILE A 129 3.85 20.84 -19.10
CA ILE A 129 3.75 21.44 -17.76
C ILE A 129 4.71 22.62 -17.55
N ASP A 130 5.33 23.14 -18.62
CA ASP A 130 6.31 24.23 -18.59
C ASP A 130 7.61 23.98 -17.78
N SER A 131 8.59 24.85 -17.96
CA SER A 131 9.93 24.67 -17.37
C SER A 131 9.98 24.94 -15.87
N ASN A 132 9.11 25.78 -15.31
CA ASN A 132 9.14 26.09 -13.88
C ASN A 132 8.61 24.92 -13.08
N THR A 133 7.47 24.36 -13.48
CA THR A 133 6.88 23.16 -12.85
C THR A 133 7.81 21.95 -12.96
N TYR A 134 8.56 21.81 -14.06
CA TYR A 134 9.60 20.78 -14.18
C TYR A 134 10.70 20.93 -13.10
N GLN A 135 11.20 22.14 -12.89
CA GLN A 135 12.24 22.38 -11.89
C GLN A 135 11.72 22.15 -10.46
N GLU A 136 10.47 22.51 -10.18
CA GLU A 136 9.81 22.20 -8.91
C GLU A 136 9.68 20.69 -8.69
N ALA A 137 9.31 19.93 -9.73
CA ALA A 137 9.24 18.47 -9.65
C ALA A 137 10.62 17.84 -9.37
N VAL A 138 11.68 18.32 -10.04
CA VAL A 138 13.07 17.89 -9.79
C VAL A 138 13.50 18.23 -8.35
N ALA A 139 13.20 19.44 -7.87
CA ALA A 139 13.52 19.86 -6.51
C ALA A 139 12.77 19.00 -5.47
N GLY A 140 11.50 18.69 -5.71
CA GLY A 140 10.69 17.83 -4.85
C GLY A 140 11.24 16.40 -4.76
N VAL A 141 11.67 15.83 -5.89
CA VAL A 141 12.33 14.51 -5.89
C VAL A 141 13.63 14.55 -5.10
N LYS A 142 14.47 15.59 -5.26
CA LYS A 142 15.74 15.72 -4.51
C LYS A 142 15.54 15.89 -3.00
N GLY A 143 14.43 16.49 -2.58
CA GLY A 143 14.08 16.67 -1.17
C GLY A 143 13.46 15.45 -0.50
N THR A 144 13.29 14.34 -1.22
CA THR A 144 12.60 13.15 -0.70
C THR A 144 13.42 12.47 0.39
N SER A 145 12.83 12.30 1.58
CA SER A 145 13.40 11.56 2.70
C SER A 145 12.82 10.14 2.82
N GLY A 146 13.43 9.28 3.64
CA GLY A 146 12.89 7.95 3.95
C GLY A 146 11.48 7.98 4.58
N LEU A 147 11.17 9.03 5.34
CA LEU A 147 9.82 9.23 5.88
C LEU A 147 8.82 9.56 4.77
N ASP A 148 9.21 10.40 3.81
CA ASP A 148 8.36 10.73 2.67
C ASP A 148 8.06 9.49 1.82
N LEU A 149 9.04 8.60 1.65
CA LEU A 149 8.85 7.31 0.96
C LEU A 149 7.87 6.38 1.68
N ALA A 150 8.00 6.27 3.00
CA ALA A 150 7.09 5.46 3.81
C ALA A 150 5.67 6.03 3.79
N LEU A 151 5.52 7.36 3.87
CA LEU A 151 4.22 8.02 3.81
C LEU A 151 3.60 7.92 2.41
N ASP A 152 4.38 8.08 1.36
CA ASP A 152 3.94 7.91 -0.02
C ASP A 152 3.42 6.48 -0.27
N ASP A 153 4.13 5.47 0.21
CA ASP A 153 3.69 4.07 0.15
C ASP A 153 2.38 3.85 0.90
N TYR A 154 2.31 4.33 2.15
CA TYR A 154 1.12 4.24 2.99
C TYR A 154 -0.11 4.87 2.33
N LEU A 155 0.04 6.09 1.81
CA LEU A 155 -1.04 6.85 1.17
C LEU A 155 -1.51 6.16 -0.10
N LYS A 156 -0.59 5.71 -0.96
CA LYS A 156 -0.94 5.00 -2.20
C LYS A 156 -1.70 3.71 -1.91
N LYS A 157 -1.20 2.88 -0.98
CA LYS A 157 -1.88 1.65 -0.56
C LYS A 157 -3.23 1.95 0.08
N SER A 158 -3.36 3.04 0.83
CA SER A 158 -4.62 3.46 1.44
C SER A 158 -5.67 3.88 0.41
N ILE A 159 -5.28 4.67 -0.58
CA ILE A 159 -6.17 5.13 -1.66
C ILE A 159 -6.63 3.93 -2.51
N ILE A 160 -5.70 3.10 -2.97
CA ILE A 160 -5.99 1.91 -3.76
C ILE A 160 -6.86 0.93 -2.95
N GLY A 161 -6.50 0.68 -1.70
CA GLY A 161 -7.22 -0.19 -0.79
C GLY A 161 -8.66 0.26 -0.54
N LEU A 162 -8.91 1.57 -0.48
CA LEU A 162 -10.26 2.12 -0.36
C LEU A 162 -11.13 1.75 -1.57
N PHE A 163 -10.64 1.98 -2.78
CA PHE A 163 -11.38 1.63 -4.01
C PHE A 163 -11.65 0.13 -4.11
N LEU A 164 -10.63 -0.70 -3.84
CA LEU A 164 -10.77 -2.16 -3.84
C LEU A 164 -11.80 -2.62 -2.78
N THR A 165 -11.76 -2.03 -1.60
CA THR A 165 -12.70 -2.35 -0.52
C THR A 165 -14.13 -2.04 -0.91
N ILE A 166 -14.38 -0.88 -1.53
CA ILE A 166 -15.73 -0.52 -2.01
C ILE A 166 -16.25 -1.58 -2.98
N ILE A 167 -15.45 -1.92 -4.00
CA ILE A 167 -15.85 -2.90 -5.03
C ILE A 167 -16.11 -4.27 -4.40
N ILE A 168 -15.18 -4.78 -3.59
CA ILE A 168 -15.25 -6.10 -2.99
C ILE A 168 -16.40 -6.19 -1.98
N ALA A 169 -16.61 -5.17 -1.15
CA ALA A 169 -17.70 -5.13 -0.18
C ALA A 169 -19.07 -5.13 -0.86
N VAL A 170 -19.22 -4.47 -2.03
CA VAL A 170 -20.45 -4.54 -2.84
C VAL A 170 -20.65 -5.95 -3.41
N VAL A 171 -19.60 -6.56 -3.96
CA VAL A 171 -19.68 -7.90 -4.57
C VAL A 171 -20.04 -8.97 -3.54
N LEU A 172 -19.41 -8.94 -2.36
CA LEU A 172 -19.61 -9.95 -1.31
C LEU A 172 -20.83 -9.72 -0.42
N ARG A 173 -21.55 -8.59 -0.60
CA ARG A 173 -22.78 -8.28 0.14
C ARG A 173 -23.92 -9.26 -0.17
N LYS A 174 -23.95 -9.83 -1.37
CA LYS A 174 -24.95 -10.81 -1.80
C LYS A 174 -24.66 -12.19 -1.22
#